data_AF-A0A1G5GUA2-F1
#
_entry.id   AF-A0A1G5GUA2-F1
#
_cell.length_a   1.000
_cell.length_b   1.000
_cell.length_c   1.000
_cell.angle_alpha   90.00
_cell.angle_beta   90.00
_cell.angle_gamma   90.00
#
_symmetry.space_group_name_H-M   'P 1'
#
loop_
_entity.id
_entity.type
_entity.pdbx_description
1 polymer ?
#
loop_
_entity_poly.entity_id
_entity_poly.type
_entity_poly.pdbx_seq_one_letter_code
_entity_poly.pdbx_strand_id
1 'polypeptide(L)'
;MKKRAFSCLISVGMSVIFLFLNCILEIGQLTVYASEQSGGQILIDSEYVIPDDLGWCTYYVVVATNKTDRDISIKADFTALDKSGKELMKVHDYSDAVKKNQQFILYGQFKNVDIKDAADFKYSFDYSETDNCTYTSVDVDATKLGECIQVSATNYSEHDIQGVGVRTVFLNGKKAVGFDVVNIADVGYTFHGGSTNSQVVGLNAGAYDNYILTYTSAGNGELVDF
;
A
#
# COMPACT_ATOMS: atom_id res chain seq x y z
N MET A 1 14.02 -48.54 -25.18
CA MET A 1 14.63 -47.94 -23.98
C MET A 1 15.22 -46.55 -24.21
N LYS A 2 15.97 -46.30 -25.31
CA LYS A 2 16.59 -44.98 -25.61
C LYS A 2 15.60 -43.79 -25.65
N LYS A 3 14.38 -43.98 -26.15
CA LYS A 3 13.35 -42.92 -26.23
C LYS A 3 12.79 -42.47 -24.87
N ARG A 4 12.76 -43.37 -23.86
CA ARG A 4 12.28 -43.03 -22.50
C ARG A 4 13.32 -42.24 -21.71
N ALA A 5 14.60 -42.57 -21.87
CA ALA A 5 15.70 -41.83 -21.25
C ALA A 5 15.78 -40.37 -21.76
N PHE A 6 15.53 -40.15 -23.05
CA PHE A 6 15.55 -38.81 -23.65
C PHE A 6 14.41 -37.91 -23.15
N SER A 7 13.21 -38.47 -22.95
CA SER A 7 12.07 -37.74 -22.40
C SER A 7 12.27 -37.34 -20.92
N CYS A 8 12.89 -38.21 -20.11
CA CYS A 8 13.25 -37.85 -18.73
C CYS A 8 14.30 -36.73 -18.68
N LEU A 9 15.30 -36.75 -19.55
CA LEU A 9 16.32 -35.70 -19.62
C LEU A 9 15.75 -34.33 -19.99
N ILE A 10 14.80 -34.27 -20.93
CA ILE A 10 14.12 -33.02 -21.30
C ILE A 10 13.28 -32.50 -20.13
N SER A 11 12.53 -33.38 -19.46
CA SER A 11 11.69 -32.98 -18.33
C SER A 11 12.53 -32.44 -17.17
N VAL A 12 13.62 -33.11 -16.82
CA VAL A 12 14.53 -32.65 -15.76
C VAL A 12 15.23 -31.34 -16.17
N GLY A 13 15.64 -31.21 -17.43
CA GLY A 13 16.23 -29.97 -17.95
C GLY A 13 15.29 -28.77 -17.84
N MET A 14 14.01 -28.94 -18.20
CA MET A 14 13.00 -27.89 -18.05
C MET A 14 12.73 -27.56 -16.57
N SER A 15 12.61 -28.57 -15.69
CA SER A 15 12.42 -28.33 -14.26
C SER A 15 13.58 -27.56 -13.63
N VAL A 16 14.82 -27.83 -14.05
CA VAL A 16 16.01 -27.09 -13.59
C VAL A 16 15.98 -25.64 -14.10
N ILE A 17 15.58 -25.40 -15.35
CA ILE A 17 15.44 -24.05 -15.90
C ILE A 17 14.38 -23.24 -15.14
N PHE A 18 13.23 -23.86 -14.80
CA PHE A 18 12.20 -23.19 -13.99
C PHE A 18 12.65 -22.89 -12.55
N LEU A 19 13.46 -23.78 -11.95
CA LEU A 19 14.07 -23.51 -10.64
C LEU A 19 15.08 -22.36 -10.70
N PHE A 20 15.89 -22.27 -11.76
CA PHE A 20 16.85 -21.18 -11.92
C PHE A 20 16.18 -19.83 -12.26
N LEU A 21 15.06 -19.83 -13.00
CA LEU A 21 14.29 -18.61 -13.27
C LEU A 21 13.66 -18.03 -11.99
N ASN A 22 13.20 -18.89 -11.07
CA ASN A 22 12.71 -18.43 -9.77
C ASN A 22 13.83 -17.85 -8.88
N CYS A 23 15.07 -18.33 -9.02
CA CYS A 23 16.22 -17.77 -8.27
C CYS A 23 16.71 -16.41 -8.81
N ILE A 24 16.40 -16.06 -10.06
CA ILE A 24 16.81 -14.77 -10.66
C ILE A 24 15.74 -13.67 -10.43
N LEU A 25 14.50 -14.07 -10.14
CA LEU A 25 13.38 -13.16 -9.87
C LEU A 25 13.18 -12.82 -8.38
N GLU A 26 14.07 -13.28 -7.49
CA GLU A 26 14.24 -12.62 -6.20
C GLU A 26 14.86 -11.23 -6.46
N ILE A 27 14.05 -10.27 -6.89
CA ILE A 27 14.26 -8.86 -6.58
C ILE A 27 14.27 -8.83 -5.06
N GLY A 28 15.47 -9.00 -4.51
CA GLY A 28 15.69 -9.11 -3.08
C GLY A 28 14.94 -7.96 -2.43
N GLN A 29 14.07 -8.29 -1.48
CA GLN A 29 13.36 -7.27 -0.70
C GLN A 29 14.40 -6.30 -0.17
N LEU A 30 14.42 -5.12 -0.75
CA LEU A 30 15.22 -4.01 -0.26
C LEU A 30 14.62 -3.70 1.11
N THR A 31 15.33 -4.12 2.15
CA THR A 31 14.99 -3.72 3.51
C THR A 31 15.38 -2.25 3.60
N VAL A 32 14.40 -1.38 3.38
CA VAL A 32 14.56 0.06 3.57
C VAL A 32 14.43 0.33 5.05
N TYR A 33 15.45 0.93 5.64
CA TYR A 33 15.40 1.42 7.01
C TYR A 33 14.86 2.83 6.97
N ALA A 34 13.96 3.16 7.90
CA ALA A 34 13.41 4.49 8.00
C ALA A 34 14.53 5.54 7.92
N SER A 35 14.50 6.39 6.90
CA SER A 35 15.43 7.52 6.85
C SER A 35 15.16 8.39 8.07
N GLU A 36 16.23 8.95 8.67
CA GLU A 36 16.26 9.66 9.96
C GLU A 36 14.93 10.27 10.41
N GLN A 37 14.63 10.13 11.71
CA GLN A 37 13.53 10.79 12.41
C GLN A 37 13.45 12.25 11.94
N SER A 38 12.59 12.53 10.95
CA SER A 38 12.47 13.88 10.46
C SER A 38 12.03 14.68 11.67
N GLY A 39 12.72 15.77 11.98
CA GLY A 39 12.29 16.71 13.02
C GLY A 39 10.95 17.38 12.68
N GLY A 40 10.20 16.83 11.73
CA GLY A 40 8.89 17.26 11.27
C GLY A 40 7.76 16.61 12.07
N GLN A 41 6.59 17.19 11.89
CA GLN A 41 5.36 16.80 12.59
C GLN A 41 4.72 15.52 12.00
N ILE A 42 5.37 14.86 11.03
CA ILE A 42 4.96 13.56 10.49
C ILE A 42 5.98 12.52 10.96
N LEU A 43 5.51 11.57 11.77
CA LEU A 43 6.35 10.49 12.28
C LEU A 43 6.31 9.32 11.30
N ILE A 44 7.48 8.87 10.85
CA ILE A 44 7.61 7.67 10.02
C ILE A 44 7.66 6.45 10.94
N ASP A 45 6.68 5.57 10.82
CA ASP A 45 6.57 4.37 11.66
C ASP A 45 7.30 3.18 11.02
N SER A 46 7.18 3.03 9.70
CA SER A 46 7.83 1.95 8.93
C SER A 46 7.79 2.20 7.43
N GLU A 47 8.72 1.57 6.71
CA GLU A 47 8.84 1.64 5.25
C GLU A 47 9.00 0.23 4.67
N TYR A 48 8.38 -0.02 3.50
CA TYR A 48 8.39 -1.33 2.87
C TYR A 48 8.51 -1.23 1.35
N VAL A 49 9.36 -2.07 0.76
CA VAL A 49 9.35 -2.35 -0.69
C VAL A 49 8.73 -3.72 -0.91
N ILE A 50 7.56 -3.74 -1.54
CA ILE A 50 6.70 -4.91 -1.64
C ILE A 50 6.46 -5.20 -3.13
N PRO A 51 7.12 -6.21 -3.72
CA PRO A 51 6.75 -6.67 -5.06
C PRO A 51 5.34 -7.29 -5.00
N ASP A 52 4.53 -7.10 -6.03
CA ASP A 52 3.27 -7.81 -6.16
C ASP A 52 3.51 -9.29 -6.51
N ASP A 53 2.57 -10.15 -6.12
CA ASP A 53 2.69 -11.59 -6.33
C ASP A 53 2.65 -11.99 -7.82
N LEU A 54 2.21 -11.07 -8.70
CA LEU A 54 2.15 -11.27 -10.15
C LEU A 54 3.42 -10.80 -10.88
N GLY A 55 4.35 -10.14 -10.19
CA GLY A 55 5.56 -9.56 -10.77
C GLY A 55 5.29 -8.39 -11.74
N TRP A 56 4.13 -7.74 -11.69
CA TRP A 56 3.79 -6.60 -12.55
C TRP A 56 4.24 -5.28 -11.97
N CYS A 57 4.12 -5.11 -10.66
CA CYS A 57 4.46 -3.88 -9.98
C CYS A 57 5.18 -4.10 -8.65
N THR A 58 5.85 -3.06 -8.18
CA THR A 58 6.44 -2.97 -6.85
C THR A 58 5.85 -1.76 -6.17
N TYR A 59 5.39 -1.96 -4.94
CA TYR A 59 4.91 -0.89 -4.07
C TYR A 59 6.04 -0.44 -3.16
N TYR A 60 6.28 0.86 -3.10
CA TYR A 60 7.04 1.48 -2.03
C TYR A 60 6.07 2.13 -1.06
N VAL A 61 5.93 1.55 0.12
CA VAL A 61 4.89 1.88 1.11
C VAL A 61 5.54 2.56 2.32
N VAL A 62 4.98 3.71 2.72
CA VAL A 62 5.39 4.42 3.93
C VAL A 62 4.20 4.48 4.87
N VAL A 63 4.36 3.87 6.05
CA VAL A 63 3.42 3.98 7.17
C VAL A 63 3.89 5.16 8.02
N ALA A 64 3.01 6.13 8.23
CA ALA A 64 3.31 7.33 8.98
C ALA A 64 2.16 7.75 9.87
N THR A 65 2.45 8.56 10.88
CA THR A 65 1.47 9.14 11.80
C THR A 65 1.51 10.66 11.72
N ASN A 66 0.35 11.29 11.54
CA ASN A 66 0.22 12.74 11.66
C ASN A 66 0.40 13.13 13.14
N LYS A 67 1.57 13.62 13.52
CA LYS A 67 1.89 14.15 14.86
C LYS A 67 1.84 15.67 14.91
N THR A 68 1.25 16.32 13.92
CA THR A 68 0.94 17.75 14.00
C THR A 68 -0.11 17.97 15.09
N ASP A 69 -0.35 19.23 15.44
CA ASP A 69 -1.42 19.58 16.37
C ASP A 69 -2.79 19.76 15.69
N ARG A 70 -2.88 19.45 14.38
CA ARG A 70 -4.00 19.79 13.48
C ARG A 70 -4.31 18.66 12.48
N ASP A 71 -5.40 18.83 11.74
CA ASP A 71 -5.75 17.97 10.62
C ASP A 71 -5.01 18.45 9.36
N ILE A 72 -4.56 17.52 8.51
CA ILE A 72 -3.74 17.85 7.33
C ILE A 72 -4.25 17.20 6.05
N SER A 73 -3.97 17.86 4.93
CA SER A 73 -3.83 17.23 3.63
C SER A 73 -2.35 16.93 3.40
N ILE A 74 -2.03 15.78 2.83
CA ILE A 74 -0.65 15.35 2.59
C ILE A 74 -0.48 14.78 1.18
N LYS A 75 0.62 15.14 0.54
CA LYS A 75 1.05 14.65 -0.77
C LYS A 75 2.42 14.01 -0.62
N ALA A 76 2.64 12.96 -1.38
CA ALA A 76 3.89 12.23 -1.41
C ALA A 76 4.36 12.03 -2.84
N ASP A 77 5.64 12.34 -3.05
CA ASP A 77 6.38 11.97 -4.23
C ASP A 77 7.22 10.75 -3.90
N PHE A 78 7.09 9.68 -4.69
CA PHE A 78 7.91 8.47 -4.57
C PHE A 78 8.80 8.35 -5.81
N THR A 79 10.08 8.06 -5.60
CA THR A 79 11.07 7.98 -6.68
C THR A 79 11.86 6.68 -6.58
N ALA A 80 11.94 5.94 -7.69
CA ALA A 80 12.86 4.82 -7.86
C ALA A 80 14.18 5.31 -8.48
N LEU A 81 15.31 4.89 -7.93
CA LEU A 81 16.65 5.32 -8.32
C LEU A 81 17.50 4.13 -8.78
N ASP A 82 18.35 4.35 -9.80
CA ASP A 82 19.37 3.37 -10.18
C ASP A 82 20.60 3.42 -9.24
N LYS A 83 21.57 2.53 -9.45
CA LYS A 83 22.81 2.45 -8.65
C LYS A 83 23.67 3.73 -8.66
N SER A 84 23.48 4.61 -9.65
CA SER A 84 24.18 5.89 -9.73
C SER A 84 23.44 7.02 -9.02
N GLY A 85 22.25 6.74 -8.47
CA GLY A 85 21.35 7.73 -7.87
C GLY A 85 20.53 8.50 -8.91
N LYS A 86 20.48 8.05 -10.17
CA LYS A 86 19.65 8.66 -11.20
C LYS A 86 18.21 8.18 -11.06
N GLU A 87 17.27 9.12 -11.21
CA GLU A 87 15.84 8.83 -11.27
C GLU A 87 15.48 7.96 -12.46
N LEU A 88 14.85 6.82 -12.16
CA LEU A 88 14.25 5.92 -13.15
C LEU A 88 12.78 6.26 -13.37
N MET A 89 12.06 6.46 -12.28
CA MET A 89 10.62 6.72 -12.30
C MET A 89 10.22 7.50 -11.06
N LYS A 90 9.20 8.36 -11.22
CA LYS A 90 8.57 9.10 -10.14
C LYS A 90 7.06 8.94 -10.23
N VAL A 91 6.42 8.67 -9.10
CA VAL A 91 4.96 8.53 -8.97
C VAL A 91 4.49 9.32 -7.75
N HIS A 92 3.19 9.59 -7.70
CA HIS A 92 2.58 10.47 -6.72
C HIS A 92 1.41 9.78 -6.05
N ASP A 93 1.19 10.13 -4.79
CA ASP A 93 0.03 9.71 -4.01
C ASP A 93 -0.32 10.82 -3.00
N TYR A 94 -1.55 10.85 -2.53
CA TYR A 94 -2.03 11.90 -1.64
C TYR A 94 -3.19 11.42 -0.78
N SER A 95 -3.44 12.18 0.28
CA SER A 95 -4.65 12.09 1.08
C SER A 95 -5.15 13.50 1.40
N ASP A 96 -6.40 13.77 1.09
CA ASP A 96 -7.01 15.09 1.30
C ASP A 96 -7.29 15.39 2.78
N ALA A 97 -7.33 14.36 3.62
CA ALA A 97 -7.75 14.47 5.01
C ALA A 97 -7.15 13.35 5.88
N VAL A 98 -6.22 13.75 6.75
CA VAL A 98 -5.63 12.92 7.81
C VAL A 98 -5.77 13.65 9.14
N LYS A 99 -6.57 13.09 10.05
CA LYS A 99 -6.80 13.69 11.36
C LYS A 99 -5.51 13.74 12.19
N LYS A 100 -5.46 14.69 13.12
CA LYS A 100 -4.43 14.74 14.16
C LYS A 100 -4.29 13.37 14.84
N ASN A 101 -3.05 12.92 15.02
CA ASN A 101 -2.66 11.63 15.61
C ASN A 101 -3.11 10.38 14.85
N GLN A 102 -3.71 10.52 13.66
CA GLN A 102 -4.10 9.39 12.83
C GLN A 102 -2.88 8.79 12.13
N GLN A 103 -2.79 7.46 12.14
CA GLN A 103 -1.86 6.72 11.29
C GLN A 103 -2.46 6.56 9.89
N PHE A 104 -1.61 6.73 8.88
CA PHE A 104 -1.97 6.64 7.48
C PHE A 104 -0.85 5.95 6.70
N ILE A 105 -1.18 5.49 5.51
CA ILE A 105 -0.23 4.93 4.55
C ILE A 105 -0.27 5.76 3.29
N LEU A 106 0.90 6.13 2.76
CA LEU A 106 1.07 6.60 1.38
C LEU A 106 1.98 5.61 0.64
N TYR A 107 1.79 5.47 -0.67
CA TYR A 107 2.58 4.52 -1.45
C TYR A 107 2.85 4.97 -2.89
N GLY A 108 4.00 4.55 -3.42
CA GLY A 108 4.30 4.61 -4.85
C GLY A 108 4.13 3.24 -5.50
N GLN A 109 3.30 3.16 -6.55
CA GLN A 109 3.19 1.95 -7.38
C GLN A 109 4.03 2.09 -8.64
N PHE A 110 5.05 1.23 -8.78
CA PHE A 110 5.97 1.24 -9.91
C PHE A 110 5.75 0.00 -10.77
N LYS A 111 5.61 0.16 -12.09
CA LYS A 111 5.65 -1.00 -13.00
C LYS A 111 7.06 -1.56 -13.01
N ASN A 112 7.21 -2.86 -12.81
CA ASN A 112 8.53 -3.49 -12.70
C ASN A 112 9.40 -3.29 -13.96
N VAL A 113 8.76 -3.17 -15.13
CA VAL A 113 9.45 -2.87 -16.39
C VAL A 113 10.13 -1.50 -16.42
N ASP A 114 9.57 -0.51 -15.71
CA ASP A 114 10.06 0.87 -15.69
C ASP A 114 11.17 1.05 -14.63
N ILE A 115 11.25 0.13 -13.66
CA ILE A 115 12.20 0.17 -12.54
C ILE A 115 13.13 -1.05 -12.50
N LYS A 116 13.35 -1.73 -13.62
CA LYS A 116 14.17 -2.96 -13.71
C LYS A 116 15.59 -2.83 -13.16
N ASP A 117 16.16 -1.62 -13.21
CA ASP A 117 17.51 -1.30 -12.75
C ASP A 117 17.51 -0.56 -11.40
N ALA A 118 16.36 -0.51 -10.72
CA ALA A 118 16.23 0.16 -9.44
C ALA A 118 17.10 -0.51 -8.38
N ALA A 119 17.84 0.32 -7.67
CA ALA A 119 18.69 -0.06 -6.55
C ALA A 119 18.24 0.58 -5.24
N ASP A 120 17.47 1.67 -5.31
CA ASP A 120 17.02 2.42 -4.15
C ASP A 120 15.66 3.10 -4.41
N PHE A 121 14.96 3.45 -3.34
CA PHE A 121 13.68 4.16 -3.37
C PHE A 121 13.68 5.29 -2.34
N LYS A 122 13.19 6.47 -2.73
CA LYS A 122 13.05 7.62 -1.84
C LYS A 122 11.63 8.19 -1.90
N TYR A 123 11.25 8.91 -0.86
CA TYR A 123 10.02 9.68 -0.84
C TYR A 123 10.28 11.09 -0.33
N SER A 124 9.33 11.99 -0.59
CA SER A 124 9.24 13.29 0.05
C SER A 124 7.78 13.64 0.28
N PHE A 125 7.50 14.21 1.45
CA PHE A 125 6.17 14.70 1.80
C PHE A 125 6.07 16.21 1.69
N ASP A 126 4.90 16.65 1.26
CA ASP A 126 4.42 18.02 1.39
C ASP A 126 3.04 17.98 2.06
N TYR A 127 2.80 18.82 3.06
CA TYR A 127 1.54 18.84 3.79
C TYR A 127 1.08 20.24 4.14
N SER A 128 -0.22 20.42 4.22
CA SER A 128 -0.88 21.65 4.62
C SER A 128 -2.04 21.36 5.57
N GLU A 129 -2.38 22.33 6.42
CA GLU A 129 -3.61 22.25 7.22
C GLU A 129 -4.84 22.10 6.31
N THR A 130 -5.83 21.33 6.77
CA THR A 130 -7.11 21.16 6.07
C THR A 130 -8.29 21.14 7.05
N ASP A 131 -9.44 21.58 6.58
CA ASP A 131 -10.75 21.44 7.22
C ASP A 131 -11.59 20.30 6.60
N ASN A 132 -11.03 19.55 5.64
CA ASN A 132 -11.71 18.42 4.97
C ASN A 132 -11.92 17.18 5.86
N CYS A 133 -11.44 17.17 7.10
CA CYS A 133 -11.71 16.10 8.07
C CYS A 133 -13.11 16.24 8.70
N THR A 134 -14.16 16.43 7.89
CA THR A 134 -15.50 16.80 8.38
C THR A 134 -16.26 15.66 9.05
N TYR A 135 -15.82 14.42 8.88
CA TYR A 135 -16.44 13.25 9.50
C TYR A 135 -16.22 13.26 11.02
N THR A 136 -17.27 12.90 11.78
CA THR A 136 -17.22 12.82 13.24
C THR A 136 -16.34 11.63 13.64
N SER A 137 -16.67 10.46 13.13
CA SER A 137 -15.93 9.22 13.37
C SER A 137 -16.24 8.22 12.25
N VAL A 138 -15.18 7.55 11.80
CA VAL A 138 -15.25 6.33 11.01
C VAL A 138 -14.54 5.28 11.83
N ASP A 139 -15.21 4.18 12.11
CA ASP A 139 -14.58 3.02 12.74
C ASP A 139 -14.30 1.96 11.68
N VAL A 140 -13.13 1.34 11.76
CA VAL A 140 -12.70 0.33 10.80
C VAL A 140 -12.31 -0.94 11.52
N ASP A 141 -13.11 -1.97 11.30
CA ASP A 141 -12.93 -3.30 11.85
C ASP A 141 -12.39 -4.25 10.79
N ALA A 142 -11.57 -5.21 11.20
CA ALA A 142 -11.09 -6.27 10.34
C ALA A 142 -11.34 -7.64 10.97
N THR A 143 -11.93 -8.54 10.18
CA THR A 143 -12.23 -9.91 10.59
C THR A 143 -11.60 -10.90 9.62
N LYS A 144 -11.11 -12.02 10.15
CA LYS A 144 -10.49 -13.06 9.33
C LYS A 144 -11.55 -13.75 8.46
N LEU A 145 -11.26 -13.85 7.17
CA LEU A 145 -12.10 -14.55 6.18
C LEU A 145 -11.22 -15.51 5.37
N GLY A 146 -11.07 -16.74 5.88
CA GLY A 146 -10.16 -17.72 5.27
C GLY A 146 -8.70 -17.27 5.35
N GLU A 147 -8.06 -17.13 4.19
CA GLU A 147 -6.69 -16.58 4.03
C GLU A 147 -6.69 -15.05 3.83
N CYS A 148 -7.86 -14.43 3.76
CA CYS A 148 -8.02 -12.99 3.59
C CYS A 148 -8.56 -12.33 4.87
N ILE A 149 -8.68 -11.00 4.85
CA ILE A 149 -9.47 -10.28 5.85
C ILE A 149 -10.61 -9.54 5.17
N GLN A 150 -11.76 -9.52 5.83
CA GLN A 150 -12.85 -8.61 5.50
C GLN A 150 -12.69 -7.37 6.37
N VAL A 151 -12.56 -6.23 5.71
CA VAL A 151 -12.52 -4.92 6.37
C VAL A 151 -13.89 -4.28 6.24
N SER A 152 -14.40 -3.78 7.35
CA SER A 152 -15.67 -3.09 7.46
C SER A 152 -15.41 -1.68 7.97
N ALA A 153 -15.98 -0.67 7.33
CA ALA A 153 -15.99 0.69 7.86
C ALA A 153 -17.41 1.07 8.25
N THR A 154 -17.58 1.77 9.36
CA THR A 154 -18.86 2.35 9.81
C THR A 154 -18.72 3.86 9.91
N ASN A 155 -19.56 4.61 9.19
CA ASN A 155 -19.61 6.07 9.29
C ASN A 155 -20.59 6.48 10.39
N TYR A 156 -20.09 7.00 11.52
CA TYR A 156 -20.92 7.48 12.62
C TYR A 156 -21.33 8.95 12.49
N SER A 157 -21.03 9.59 11.36
CA SER A 157 -21.42 10.97 11.09
C SER A 157 -22.90 11.03 10.67
N GLU A 158 -23.56 12.16 10.96
CA GLU A 158 -24.93 12.42 10.50
C GLU A 158 -25.02 12.75 9.00
N HIS A 159 -23.87 12.90 8.34
CA HIS A 159 -23.74 13.29 6.94
C HIS A 159 -22.89 12.31 6.15
N ASP A 160 -23.07 12.34 4.83
CA ASP A 160 -22.30 11.58 3.88
C ASP A 160 -20.87 12.11 3.78
N ILE A 161 -19.91 11.20 3.61
CA ILE A 161 -18.49 11.51 3.46
C ILE A 161 -17.99 10.91 2.14
N GLN A 162 -16.81 11.34 1.69
CA GLN A 162 -16.14 10.65 0.60
C GLN A 162 -15.67 9.27 1.10
N GLY A 163 -15.59 8.33 0.16
CA GLY A 163 -15.21 6.94 0.42
C GLY A 163 -14.01 6.79 1.35
N VAL A 164 -13.99 5.67 2.06
CA VAL A 164 -12.92 5.34 3.01
C VAL A 164 -11.84 4.56 2.28
N GLY A 165 -10.74 5.23 1.97
CA GLY A 165 -9.55 4.59 1.42
C GLY A 165 -8.84 3.77 2.49
N VAL A 166 -9.06 2.46 2.50
CA VAL A 166 -8.37 1.51 3.36
C VAL A 166 -7.11 1.02 2.67
N ARG A 167 -5.99 1.04 3.40
CA ARG A 167 -4.68 0.60 2.91
C ARG A 167 -4.09 -0.38 3.92
N THR A 168 -3.70 -1.55 3.43
CA THR A 168 -3.29 -2.68 4.29
C THR A 168 -1.95 -3.24 3.86
N VAL A 169 -0.99 -3.31 4.79
CA VAL A 169 0.27 -4.06 4.63
C VAL A 169 0.12 -5.39 5.35
N PHE A 170 0.32 -6.49 4.63
CA PHE A 170 0.31 -7.84 5.19
C PHE A 170 1.73 -8.24 5.59
N LEU A 171 1.88 -8.79 6.79
CA LEU A 171 3.17 -9.11 7.40
C LEU A 171 3.27 -10.60 7.72
N ASN A 172 4.44 -11.18 7.46
CA ASN A 172 4.85 -12.47 8.02
C ASN A 172 6.03 -12.22 8.96
N GLY A 173 5.75 -12.23 10.27
CA GLY A 173 6.65 -11.68 11.27
C GLY A 173 6.85 -10.18 11.07
N LYS A 174 8.06 -9.77 10.66
CA LYS A 174 8.39 -8.36 10.37
C LYS A 174 8.49 -8.04 8.88
N LYS A 175 8.37 -9.05 8.02
CA LYS A 175 8.53 -8.93 6.57
C LYS A 175 7.17 -8.62 5.96
N ALA A 176 7.09 -7.54 5.18
CA ALA A 176 5.92 -7.30 4.35
C ALA A 176 5.86 -8.32 3.21
N VAL A 177 4.70 -8.94 3.04
CA VAL A 177 4.43 -10.01 2.06
C VAL A 177 3.26 -9.69 1.14
N GLY A 178 2.61 -8.55 1.33
CA GLY A 178 1.53 -8.08 0.47
C GLY A 178 1.12 -6.66 0.82
N PHE A 179 0.55 -5.97 -0.16
CA PHE A 179 -0.07 -4.67 0.00
C PHE A 179 -1.36 -4.64 -0.78
N ASP A 180 -2.43 -4.16 -0.16
CA ASP A 180 -3.75 -4.09 -0.78
C ASP A 180 -4.46 -2.79 -0.39
N VAL A 181 -5.23 -2.26 -1.33
CA VAL A 181 -5.95 -0.99 -1.20
C VAL A 181 -7.37 -1.17 -1.70
N VAL A 182 -8.32 -0.73 -0.88
CA VAL A 182 -9.73 -0.73 -1.24
C VAL A 182 -10.37 0.59 -0.83
N ASN A 183 -11.39 0.97 -1.56
CA ASN A 183 -12.25 2.06 -1.16
C ASN A 183 -13.57 1.48 -0.62
N ILE A 184 -13.89 1.78 0.63
CA ILE A 184 -15.18 1.43 1.23
C ILE A 184 -16.11 2.62 1.02
N ALA A 185 -16.97 2.50 0.01
CA ALA A 185 -17.98 3.47 -0.38
C ALA A 185 -19.11 2.73 -1.12
N ASP A 186 -20.18 3.46 -1.41
CA ASP A 186 -21.20 3.03 -2.37
C ASP A 186 -20.79 3.37 -3.81
N VAL A 187 -21.71 3.16 -4.76
CA VAL A 187 -21.51 3.53 -6.16
C VAL A 187 -21.36 5.06 -6.26
N GLY A 188 -20.18 5.52 -6.69
CA GLY A 188 -19.90 6.95 -6.88
C GLY A 188 -19.10 7.63 -5.76
N TYR A 189 -18.31 6.88 -4.97
CA TYR A 189 -17.41 7.41 -3.92
C TYR A 189 -18.11 8.08 -2.72
N THR A 190 -19.43 7.94 -2.58
CA THR A 190 -20.16 8.39 -1.39
C THR A 190 -20.19 7.29 -0.32
N PHE A 191 -19.96 7.65 0.94
CA PHE A 191 -20.16 6.75 2.08
C PHE A 191 -21.16 7.34 3.06
N HIS A 192 -22.34 6.73 3.13
CA HIS A 192 -23.50 7.32 3.80
C HIS A 192 -23.36 7.43 5.32
N GLY A 193 -23.93 8.50 5.88
CA GLY A 193 -24.03 8.66 7.34
C GLY A 193 -24.82 7.52 7.99
N GLY A 194 -24.28 6.91 9.04
CA GLY A 194 -24.90 5.81 9.79
C GLY A 194 -24.83 4.43 9.11
N SER A 195 -24.11 4.29 7.99
CA SER A 195 -23.98 3.01 7.29
C SER A 195 -22.69 2.26 7.64
N THR A 196 -22.70 0.95 7.34
CA THR A 196 -21.53 0.08 7.42
C THR A 196 -21.37 -0.66 6.10
N ASN A 197 -20.23 -0.48 5.45
CA ASN A 197 -19.87 -1.16 4.21
C ASN A 197 -18.63 -2.04 4.43
N SER A 198 -18.42 -3.04 3.59
CA SER A 198 -17.30 -3.99 3.74
C SER A 198 -16.66 -4.36 2.41
N GLN A 199 -15.36 -4.63 2.45
CA GLN A 199 -14.56 -5.12 1.33
C GLN A 199 -13.60 -6.21 1.82
N VAL A 200 -13.25 -7.13 0.92
CA VAL A 200 -12.23 -8.16 1.20
C VAL A 200 -10.89 -7.67 0.67
N VAL A 201 -9.84 -7.82 1.48
CA VAL A 201 -8.45 -7.52 1.10
C VAL A 201 -7.53 -8.70 1.40
N GLY A 202 -6.39 -8.72 0.74
CA GLY A 202 -5.37 -9.76 0.89
C GLY A 202 -5.58 -10.97 -0.01
N LEU A 203 -6.33 -10.82 -1.12
CA LEU A 203 -6.52 -11.88 -2.11
C LEU A 203 -5.21 -12.30 -2.79
N ASN A 204 -4.30 -11.35 -2.97
CA ASN A 204 -2.97 -11.55 -3.56
C ASN A 204 -1.87 -11.22 -2.53
N ALA A 205 -2.13 -11.50 -1.25
CA ALA A 205 -1.10 -11.44 -0.23
C ALA A 205 -0.49 -12.83 -0.05
N GLY A 206 0.84 -12.91 0.00
CA GLY A 206 1.51 -14.13 0.48
C GLY A 206 1.09 -14.47 1.92
N ALA A 207 1.42 -15.67 2.38
CA ALA A 207 1.06 -16.12 3.73
C ALA A 207 1.53 -15.12 4.81
N TYR A 208 0.59 -14.59 5.60
CA TYR A 208 0.81 -13.57 6.62
C TYR A 208 0.27 -14.03 7.99
N ASP A 209 0.85 -13.49 9.06
CA ASP A 209 0.44 -13.72 10.46
C ASP A 209 -0.04 -12.43 11.15
N ASN A 210 0.22 -11.27 10.54
CA ASN A 210 -0.17 -9.97 11.05
C ASN A 210 -0.45 -8.99 9.89
N TYR A 211 -1.03 -7.83 10.20
CA TYR A 211 -1.26 -6.75 9.23
C TYR A 211 -1.19 -5.37 9.89
N ILE A 212 -0.85 -4.36 9.10
CA ILE A 212 -1.00 -2.95 9.42
C ILE A 212 -2.13 -2.43 8.54
N LEU A 213 -3.20 -1.96 9.16
CA LEU A 213 -4.37 -1.41 8.47
C LEU A 213 -4.54 0.05 8.85
N THR A 214 -4.62 0.91 7.85
CA THR A 214 -4.94 2.32 8.01
C THR A 214 -6.10 2.70 7.12
N TYR A 215 -6.75 3.81 7.44
CA TYR A 215 -7.77 4.39 6.59
C TYR A 215 -7.59 5.90 6.51
N THR A 216 -8.04 6.48 5.41
CA THR A 216 -8.24 7.92 5.25
C THR A 216 -9.59 8.17 4.61
N SER A 217 -10.24 9.27 4.97
CA SER A 217 -11.51 9.70 4.39
C SER A 217 -11.60 11.21 4.48
N ALA A 218 -12.30 11.82 3.55
CA ALA A 218 -12.52 13.26 3.49
C ALA A 218 -14.02 13.58 3.53
N GLY A 219 -14.36 14.80 3.92
CA GLY A 219 -15.71 15.33 3.83
C GLY A 219 -16.22 15.36 2.40
N ASN A 220 -17.52 15.16 2.24
CA ASN A 220 -18.20 15.36 0.96
C ASN A 220 -18.54 16.86 0.80
N GLY A 221 -17.52 17.72 0.74
CA GLY A 221 -17.68 19.12 0.31
C GLY A 221 -18.05 19.18 -1.18
N GLU A 222 -18.55 20.32 -1.68
CA GLU A 222 -18.90 20.48 -3.10
C GLU A 222 -17.75 19.93 -3.95
N LEU A 223 -18.02 18.81 -4.66
CA LEU A 223 -17.13 18.27 -5.68
C LEU A 223 -16.90 19.39 -6.69
N VAL A 224 -15.79 20.12 -6.54
CA VAL A 224 -15.38 21.07 -7.55
C VAL A 224 -14.98 20.20 -8.73
N ASP A 225 -15.84 20.20 -9.76
CA ASP A 225 -15.70 19.40 -10.97
C ASP A 225 -14.22 19.36 -11.43
N PHE A 226 -13.65 18.15 -11.54
CA PHE A 226 -12.36 17.90 -12.17
C PHE A 226 -12.49 17.88 -13.69
#